data_AF-A0A1J0MXV8-F1
#
_entry.id   AF-A0A1J0MXV8-F1
#
_cell.length_a   1.000
_cell.length_b   1.000
_cell.length_c   1.000
_cell.angle_alpha   90.00
_cell.angle_beta   90.00
_cell.angle_gamma   90.00
#
_symmetry.space_group_name_H-M   'P 1'
#
loop_
_entity.id
_entity.type
_entity.pdbx_description
1 polymer ?
#
loop_
_entity_poly.entity_id
_entity_poly.type
_entity_poly.pdbx_seq_one_letter_code
_entity_poly.pdbx_strand_id
1 'polypeptide(L)' 'MFYFIIAVLIVLYYFFMAPDSIKNTLNMIGLVAITALLLVLSVMSIVKIMQSPPEIFVALAMIILAYFALKDVIKMPKK' A
#
# COMPACT_ATOMS: atom_id res chain seq x y z
N MET A 1 16.54 -15.96 11.34
CA MET A 1 17.46 -16.46 10.29
C MET A 1 16.96 -17.77 9.68
N PHE A 2 16.76 -18.82 10.48
CA PHE A 2 16.29 -20.14 10.01
C PHE A 2 14.96 -20.11 9.22
N TYR A 3 13.91 -19.46 9.75
CA TYR A 3 12.60 -19.40 9.07
C TYR A 3 12.61 -18.64 7.74
N PHE A 4 13.48 -17.65 7.60
CA PHE A 4 13.63 -16.90 6.35
C PHE A 4 14.25 -17.79 5.27
N ILE A 5 15.26 -18.58 5.63
CA ILE A 5 15.88 -19.56 4.74
C ILE A 5 14.83 -20.58 4.29
N ILE A 6 14.01 -21.10 5.19
CA ILE A 6 12.91 -22.02 4.86
C ILE A 6 11.92 -21.37 3.89
N ALA A 7 11.51 -20.13 4.13
CA ALA A 7 10.59 -19.41 3.25
C ALA A 7 11.17 -19.26 1.82
N VAL A 8 12.44 -18.90 1.71
CA VAL A 8 13.14 -18.82 0.41
C VAL A 8 13.19 -20.19 -0.28
N LEU A 9 13.48 -21.26 0.47
CA LEU A 9 13.50 -22.62 -0.08
C LEU A 9 12.11 -23.06 -0.59
N ILE A 10 11.04 -22.71 0.12
CA ILE A 10 9.65 -22.99 -0.32
C ILE A 10 9.33 -22.23 -1.62
N VAL A 11 9.75 -20.96 -1.72
CA VAL A 11 9.56 -20.15 -2.93
C VAL A 11 10.33 -20.74 -4.11
N LEU A 12 11.60 -21.12 -3.91
CA LEU A 12 12.40 -21.77 -4.95
C LEU A 12 11.79 -23.11 -5.38
N TYR A 13 11.33 -23.92 -4.43
CA TYR A 13 10.63 -25.17 -4.73
C TYR A 13 9.38 -24.91 -5.59
N TYR A 14 8.57 -23.90 -5.24
CA TYR A 14 7.37 -23.53 -6.00
C TYR A 14 7.68 -23.17 -7.46
N PHE A 15 8.73 -22.38 -7.71
CA PHE A 15 9.07 -21.96 -9.08
C PHE A 15 9.75 -23.05 -9.91
N PHE A 16 10.62 -23.87 -9.30
CA PHE A 16 11.48 -24.79 -10.05
C PHE A 16 11.01 -26.24 -10.06
N MET A 17 10.22 -26.70 -9.07
CA MET A 17 10.03 -28.15 -8.85
C MET A 17 8.61 -28.54 -8.44
N ALA A 18 7.69 -27.60 -8.15
CA ALA A 18 6.35 -27.95 -7.72
C ALA A 18 5.54 -28.61 -8.86
N PRO A 19 5.02 -29.84 -8.67
CA PRO A 19 4.14 -30.48 -9.65
C PRO A 19 2.79 -29.76 -9.75
N ASP A 20 2.16 -29.81 -10.93
CA ASP A 20 0.94 -29.06 -11.20
C ASP A 20 -0.24 -29.43 -10.28
N SER A 21 -0.23 -30.64 -9.72
CA SER A 21 -1.22 -31.09 -8.74
C SER A 21 -1.24 -30.29 -7.43
N ILE A 22 -0.09 -29.74 -6.98
CA ILE A 22 0.01 -28.99 -5.72
C ILE A 22 0.12 -27.47 -5.92
N LYS A 23 0.41 -27.01 -7.14
CA LYS A 23 0.58 -25.58 -7.46
C LYS A 23 -0.67 -24.78 -7.15
N ASN A 24 -1.86 -25.34 -7.38
CA ASN A 24 -3.12 -24.66 -7.08
C ASN A 24 -3.26 -24.39 -5.57
N THR A 25 -2.90 -25.36 -4.73
CA THR A 25 -2.91 -25.21 -3.27
C THR A 25 -1.86 -24.19 -2.81
N LEU A 26 -0.65 -24.24 -3.36
CA LEU A 26 0.40 -23.27 -3.04
C LEU A 26 0.02 -21.85 -3.48
N ASN A 27 -0.64 -21.69 -4.63
CA ASN A 27 -1.17 -20.40 -5.09
C ASN A 27 -2.24 -19.85 -4.14
N MET A 28 -3.18 -20.69 -3.70
CA MET A 28 -4.20 -20.28 -2.74
C MET A 28 -3.57 -19.85 -1.41
N ILE A 29 -2.60 -20.61 -0.90
CA ILE A 29 -1.87 -20.25 0.33
C ILE A 29 -1.13 -18.92 0.13
N GLY A 30 -0.42 -18.74 -0.99
CA GLY A 30 0.28 -17.51 -1.31
C GLY A 30 -0.66 -16.31 -1.42
N LEU A 31 -1.82 -16.49 -2.08
CA LEU A 31 -2.84 -15.46 -2.20
C LEU A 31 -3.40 -15.06 -0.85
N VAL A 32 -3.76 -16.02 0.02
CA VAL A 32 -4.24 -15.74 1.37
C VAL A 32 -3.16 -15.05 2.22
N ALA A 33 -1.91 -15.46 2.10
CA ALA A 33 -0.81 -14.83 2.82
C ALA A 33 -0.60 -13.37 2.39
N ILE A 34 -0.63 -13.09 1.08
CA ILE A 34 -0.50 -11.73 0.53
C ILE A 34 -1.70 -10.87 0.93
N THR A 35 -2.93 -11.38 0.82
CA THR A 35 -4.12 -10.61 1.18
C THR A 35 -4.15 -10.28 2.67
N ALA A 36 -3.81 -11.24 3.54
CA ALA A 36 -3.70 -11.00 4.98
C ALA A 36 -2.62 -9.94 5.30
N LEU A 37 -1.45 -10.03 4.66
CA LEU A 37 -0.37 -9.05 4.82
C LEU A 37 -0.81 -7.65 4.37
N LEU A 38 -1.48 -7.54 3.22
CA LEU A 38 -2.00 -6.27 2.71
C LEU A 38 -3.07 -5.67 3.63
N LEU A 39 -3.95 -6.49 4.20
CA LEU A 39 -4.96 -6.03 5.16
C LEU A 39 -4.31 -5.45 6.42
N VAL A 40 -3.34 -6.15 7.00
CA VAL A 40 -2.61 -5.67 8.19
C VAL A 40 -1.88 -4.37 7.86
N LEU A 41 -1.15 -4.33 6.75
CA LEU A 41 -0.44 -3.12 6.32
C LEU A 41 -1.39 -1.95 6.07
N SER A 42 -2.58 -2.19 5.52
CA SER A 42 -3.60 -1.15 5.29
C SER A 42 -4.08 -0.55 6.60
N VAL A 43 -4.42 -1.39 7.59
CA VAL A 43 -4.83 -0.91 8.92
C VAL A 43 -3.69 -0.15 9.60
N MET A 44 -2.47 -0.70 9.58
CA MET A 44 -1.30 -0.04 10.16
C MET A 44 -1.00 1.29 9.49
N SER A 45 -1.17 1.39 8.17
CA SER A 45 -0.99 2.64 7.42
C SER A 45 -1.98 3.71 7.86
N ILE A 46 -3.26 3.37 8.01
CA ILE A 46 -4.28 4.31 8.51
C ILE A 46 -3.91 4.81 9.91
N VAL A 47 -3.53 3.89 10.81
CA VAL A 47 -3.10 4.25 12.17
C VAL A 47 -1.87 5.17 12.13
N LYS A 48 -0.90 4.88 11.26
CA LYS A 48 0.31 5.70 11.12
C LYS A 48 0.02 7.08 10.54
N ILE A 49 -0.92 7.18 9.61
CA ILE A 49 -1.40 8.45 9.06
C ILE A 49 -2.05 9.27 10.18
N MET A 50 -2.92 8.68 11.00
CA MET A 50 -3.54 9.39 12.13
C MET A 50 -2.53 9.86 13.19
N GLN A 51 -1.44 9.12 13.37
CA GLN A 51 -0.33 9.51 14.26
C GLN A 51 0.62 10.55 13.63
N SER A 52 0.46 10.88 12.35
CA SER A 52 1.34 11.84 11.69
C SER A 52 1.09 13.27 12.19
N PRO A 53 2.11 14.14 12.16
CA PRO A 53 1.98 15.52 12.63
C PRO A 53 0.79 16.25 11.97
N PRO A 54 -0.10 16.90 12.74
CA PRO A 54 -1.27 17.61 12.22
C PRO A 54 -0.93 18.66 11.14
N GLU A 55 0.27 19.22 11.20
CA GLU A 55 0.80 20.21 10.26
C GLU A 55 0.79 19.71 8.82
N ILE A 56 1.00 18.40 8.60
CA ILE A 56 0.97 17.80 7.27
C ILE A 56 -0.44 17.90 6.66
N PHE A 57 -1.48 17.65 7.47
CA PHE A 57 -2.87 17.73 7.03
C PHE A 57 -3.29 19.18 6.79
N VAL A 58 -2.87 20.10 7.66
CA VAL A 58 -3.13 21.53 7.50
C VAL A 58 -2.46 22.05 6.24
N ALA A 59 -1.19 21.69 5.99
CA ALA A 59 -0.47 22.08 4.79
C ALA A 59 -1.16 21.57 3.52
N LEU A 60 -1.61 20.31 3.51
CA LEU A 60 -2.41 19.74 2.41
C LEU A 60 -3.70 20.54 2.16
N ALA A 61 -4.44 20.88 3.22
CA ALA A 61 -5.64 21.70 3.10
C ALA A 61 -5.33 23.09 2.54
N MET A 62 -4.25 23.72 3.00
CA MET A 62 -3.81 25.03 2.52
C MET A 62 -3.39 25.00 1.05
N ILE A 63 -2.77 23.92 0.57
CA ILE A 63 -2.44 23.74 -0.86
C ILE A 63 -3.72 23.69 -1.70
N ILE A 64 -4.74 22.96 -1.23
CA ILE A 64 -6.04 22.89 -1.92
C ILE A 64 -6.69 24.28 -1.98
N LEU A 65 -6.70 25.01 -0.86
CA LEU A 65 -7.24 26.38 -0.82
C LEU A 65 -6.47 27.33 -1.74
N ALA A 66 -5.14 27.25 -1.76
CA ALA A 66 -4.32 28.06 -2.64
C ALA A 66 -4.63 27.79 -4.13
N TYR A 67 -4.83 26.52 -4.50
CA TYR A 67 -5.25 26.16 -5.86
C TYR A 67 -6.59 26.78 -6.24
N PHE A 68 -7.58 26.72 -5.36
CA PHE A 68 -8.89 27.35 -5.60
C PHE A 68 -8.78 28.88 -5.70
N ALA A 69 -8.03 29.51 -4.80
CA ALA A 69 -7.81 30.95 -4.83
C ALA A 69 -7.15 31.40 -6.15
N LEU A 70 -6.11 30.69 -6.60
CA LEU A 70 -5.46 30.97 -7.88
C LEU A 70 -6.42 30.80 -9.06
N LYS A 71 -7.22 29.72 -9.06
CA LYS A 71 -8.23 29.47 -10.09
C LYS A 71 -9.27 30.59 -10.15
N ASP A 72 -9.69 31.12 -9.01
CA ASP A 72 -10.65 32.21 -8.93
C ASP A 72 -10.06 33.53 -9.43
N VAL A 73 -8.81 33.84 -9.06
CA VAL A 73 -8.08 35.02 -9.57
C VAL A 73 -7.91 34.97 -11.10
N ILE A 74 -7.60 33.81 -11.66
CA ILE A 74 -7.47 33.65 -13.12
C ILE A 74 -8.82 33.88 -13.83
N LYS A 75 -9.93 33.49 -13.20
CA LYS A 75 -11.28 33.62 -13.75
C LYS A 75 -11.90 35.00 -13.52
N MET A 76 -11.22 35.88 -12.79
CA MET A 76 -11.72 37.22 -12.54
C MET A 76 -11.77 38.02 -13.86
N PRO A 77 -12.92 38.59 -14.24
CA PRO A 77 -13.00 39.43 -15.43
C PRO A 77 -12.13 40.67 -15.24
N LYS A 78 -11.34 41.01 -16.26
CA LYS A 78 -10.54 42.24 -16.25
C LYS A 78 -11.49 43.44 -16.30
N LYS A 79 -11.22 44.43 -15.46
CA LYS A 79 -11.84 45.76 -15.56
C LYS A 79 -11.57 46.39 -16.92
#